data_AF-A0A367MAB2-F1
#
_entry.id   AF-A0A367MAB2-F1
#
_cell.length_a   1.000
_cell.length_b   1.000
_cell.length_c   1.000
_cell.angle_alpha   90.00
_cell.angle_beta   90.00
_cell.angle_gamma   90.00
#
_symmetry.space_group_name_H-M   'P 1'
#
loop_
_entity.id
_entity.type
_entity.pdbx_description
1 polymer ?
#
loop_
_entity_poly.entity_id
_entity_poly.type
_entity_poly.pdbx_seq_one_letter_code
_entity_poly.pdbx_strand_id
1 'polypeptide(L)'
;MSGYTERATTRRRQAGFTLIEVMVAIMLMAIVSLMAWRGLDSIARASAHLEDSTEQGAALLRALNQLERDIALHSAIREETGLPSGDEPIRAGDSLPPGLALKRLSEIPLRLDSVRASTEPGAPLQRVRWWRQGKILYRAASPSGDRLPLPPLAERVAVLDDVSRFEIRAWVPGKGWTRLPARSKVRASGLEISLSRVTRNGVERYRRVVALQ
;
A
#
# COMPACT_ATOMS: atom_id res chain seq x y z
N MET A 1 69.82 73.94 24.22
CA MET A 1 68.40 74.37 24.27
C MET A 1 67.68 73.74 23.08
N SER A 2 66.48 73.19 23.30
CA SER A 2 65.68 72.37 22.36
C SER A 2 66.06 70.88 22.39
N GLY A 3 65.20 69.90 22.67
CA GLY A 3 63.78 69.87 23.01
C GLY A 3 63.37 68.40 22.92
N TYR A 4 63.22 67.72 24.05
CA TYR A 4 62.88 66.29 24.11
C TYR A 4 61.41 66.14 23.69
N THR A 5 61.14 65.47 22.57
CA THR A 5 59.77 65.16 22.15
C THR A 5 59.26 63.99 22.98
N GLU A 6 58.48 64.33 24.00
CA GLU A 6 57.79 63.35 24.84
C GLU A 6 56.70 62.66 23.99
N ARG A 7 57.00 61.47 23.47
CA ARG A 7 56.00 60.62 22.82
C ARG A 7 55.09 60.05 23.90
N ALA A 8 53.92 60.66 24.08
CA ALA A 8 52.85 60.09 24.88
C ALA A 8 52.41 58.75 24.27
N THR A 9 52.81 57.65 24.90
CA THR A 9 52.27 56.32 24.59
C THR A 9 50.85 56.27 25.13
N THR A 10 49.87 56.34 24.23
CA THR A 10 48.46 56.09 24.57
C THR A 10 48.32 54.64 25.02
N ARG A 11 48.39 54.42 26.33
CA ARG A 11 48.13 53.12 26.94
C ARG A 11 46.67 52.77 26.68
N ARG A 12 46.42 51.99 25.62
CA ARG A 12 45.11 51.37 25.37
C ARG A 12 44.75 50.60 26.64
N ARG A 13 43.71 51.04 27.36
CA ARG A 13 43.17 50.28 28.48
C ARG A 13 42.70 48.93 27.91
N GLN A 14 43.39 47.85 28.26
CA GLN A 14 42.85 46.52 28.05
C GLN A 14 41.58 46.42 28.88
N ALA A 15 40.43 46.45 28.20
CA ALA A 15 39.17 46.02 28.79
C ALA A 15 39.30 44.51 29.01
N GLY A 16 39.59 44.10 30.25
CA GLY A 16 39.54 42.69 30.62
C GLY A 16 38.11 42.17 30.47
N PHE A 17 37.97 41.03 29.82
CA PHE A 17 36.69 40.35 29.60
C PHE A 17 36.04 40.06 30.96
N THR A 18 34.83 40.56 31.19
CA THR A 18 34.17 40.36 32.49
C THR A 18 33.63 38.94 32.60
N LEU A 19 33.58 38.37 33.81
CA LEU A 19 32.97 37.06 34.06
C LEU A 19 31.52 37.00 33.53
N ILE A 20 30.80 38.11 33.67
CA ILE A 20 29.42 38.27 33.19
C ILE A 20 29.36 38.15 31.66
N GLU A 21 30.32 38.71 30.93
CA GLU A 21 30.37 38.63 29.46
C GLU A 21 30.54 37.19 28.99
N VAL A 22 31.43 36.42 29.64
CA VAL A 22 31.58 34.98 29.34
C VAL A 22 30.30 34.23 29.69
N MET A 23 29.70 34.50 30.85
CA MET A 23 28.46 33.85 31.28
C MET A 23 27.30 34.10 30.32
N VAL A 24 27.13 35.36 29.88
CA VAL A 24 26.12 35.71 28.89
C VAL A 24 26.42 35.05 27.55
N ALA A 25 27.68 35.05 27.11
CA ALA A 25 28.07 34.39 25.86
C ALA A 25 27.76 32.89 25.88
N ILE A 26 28.14 32.16 26.93
CA ILE A 26 27.83 30.72 27.04
C ILE A 26 26.33 30.47 27.18
N MET A 27 25.58 31.34 27.86
CA MET A 27 24.13 31.21 27.99
C MET A 27 23.44 31.37 26.63
N LEU A 28 23.84 32.39 25.86
CA LEU A 28 23.32 32.60 24.50
C LEU A 28 23.68 31.43 23.58
N MET A 29 24.93 30.98 23.61
CA MET A 29 25.37 29.81 22.82
C MET A 29 24.61 28.54 23.22
N ALA A 30 24.31 28.35 24.51
CA ALA A 30 23.52 27.22 24.98
C ALA A 30 22.08 27.29 24.44
N ILE A 31 21.44 28.46 24.45
CA ILE A 31 20.09 28.65 23.91
C ILE A 31 20.05 28.40 22.40
N VAL A 32 21.00 28.97 21.65
CA VAL A 32 21.10 28.77 20.20
C VAL A 32 21.33 27.30 19.87
N SER A 33 22.25 26.63 20.57
CA SER A 33 22.50 25.20 20.42
C SER A 33 21.24 24.37 20.68
N LEU A 34 20.48 24.69 21.73
CA LEU A 34 19.24 24.00 22.06
C LEU A 34 18.15 24.23 20.99
N MET A 35 18.00 25.46 20.50
CA MET A 35 17.08 25.77 19.41
C MET A 35 17.45 25.07 18.11
N ALA A 36 18.74 25.03 17.78
CA ALA A 36 19.25 24.31 16.61
C ALA A 36 18.96 22.80 16.71
N TRP A 37 19.20 22.19 17.88
CA TRP A 37 18.87 20.79 18.13
C TRP A 37 17.36 20.54 18.01
N ARG A 38 16.53 21.40 18.62
CA ARG A 38 15.06 21.32 18.54
C ARG A 38 14.56 21.47 17.10
N GLY A 39 15.16 22.37 16.33
CA GLY A 39 14.84 22.58 14.92
C GLY A 39 15.19 21.37 14.08
N LEU A 40 16.39 20.83 14.23
CA LEU A 40 16.85 19.62 13.54
C LEU A 40 15.97 18.41 13.87
N ASP A 41 15.69 18.19 15.15
CA ASP A 41 14.86 17.10 15.65
C ASP A 41 13.40 17.19 15.15
N SER A 42 12.85 18.41 15.06
CA SER A 42 11.54 18.64 14.43
C SER A 42 11.52 18.27 12.95
N ILE A 43 12.56 18.65 12.20
CA ILE A 43 12.68 18.32 10.78
C ILE A 43 12.87 16.81 10.61
N ALA A 44 13.73 16.18 11.41
CA ALA A 44 13.98 14.74 11.34
C ALA A 44 12.69 13.93 11.57
N ARG A 45 11.87 14.31 12.57
CA ARG A 45 10.55 13.70 12.78
C ARG A 45 9.59 13.92 11.63
N ALA A 46 9.54 15.14 11.09
CA ALA A 46 8.66 15.45 9.96
C ALA A 46 9.05 14.63 8.72
N SER A 47 10.34 14.53 8.41
CA SER A 47 10.85 13.70 7.32
C SER A 47 10.54 12.23 7.52
N ALA A 48 10.73 11.69 8.73
CA ALA A 48 10.37 10.31 9.04
C ALA A 48 8.87 10.04 8.83
N HIS A 49 8.01 10.99 9.25
CA HIS A 49 6.57 10.86 9.04
C HIS A 49 6.17 10.92 7.55
N LEU A 50 6.85 11.76 6.77
CA LEU A 50 6.64 11.83 5.32
C LEU A 50 7.06 10.53 4.65
N GLU A 51 8.21 9.97 5.01
CA GLU A 51 8.71 8.70 4.45
C GLU A 51 7.77 7.52 4.78
N ASP A 52 7.30 7.42 6.02
CA ASP A 52 6.30 6.40 6.39
C ASP A 52 5.03 6.51 5.53
N SER A 53 4.61 7.75 5.23
CA SER A 53 3.39 8.01 4.46
C SER A 53 3.58 7.72 2.97
N THR A 54 4.76 8.03 2.40
CA THR A 54 5.09 7.73 1.01
C THR A 54 5.19 6.23 0.79
N GLU A 55 5.81 5.49 1.72
CA GLU A 55 5.90 4.03 1.65
C GLU A 55 4.52 3.37 1.70
N GLN A 56 3.66 3.80 2.64
CA GLN A 56 2.28 3.31 2.75
C GLN A 56 1.45 3.58 1.48
N GLY A 57 1.63 4.76 0.88
CA GLY A 57 0.99 5.11 -0.39
C GLY A 57 1.50 4.24 -1.54
N ALA A 58 2.82 4.04 -1.62
CA ALA A 58 3.43 3.20 -2.64
C ALA A 58 2.98 1.74 -2.52
N ALA A 59 2.89 1.19 -1.29
CA ALA A 59 2.39 -0.16 -1.04
C ALA A 59 0.93 -0.33 -1.51
N LEU A 60 0.07 0.64 -1.20
CA LEU A 60 -1.31 0.66 -1.67
C LEU A 60 -1.40 0.68 -3.20
N LEU A 61 -0.66 1.57 -3.85
CA LEU A 61 -0.68 1.67 -5.31
C LEU A 61 -0.16 0.40 -5.97
N ARG A 62 0.91 -0.21 -5.43
CA ARG A 62 1.39 -1.53 -5.88
C ARG A 62 0.31 -2.60 -5.75
N ALA A 63 -0.38 -2.67 -4.62
CA ALA A 63 -1.45 -3.63 -4.37
C ALA A 63 -2.62 -3.47 -5.35
N LEU A 64 -3.11 -2.23 -5.53
CA LEU A 64 -4.22 -1.91 -6.43
C LEU A 64 -3.86 -2.21 -7.89
N ASN A 65 -2.68 -1.80 -8.34
CA ASN A 65 -2.21 -2.08 -9.70
C ASN A 65 -2.03 -3.58 -9.94
N GLN A 66 -1.54 -4.32 -8.94
CA GLN A 66 -1.39 -5.77 -9.04
C GLN A 66 -2.74 -6.47 -9.14
N LEU A 67 -3.70 -6.08 -8.31
CA LEU A 67 -5.06 -6.63 -8.34
C LEU A 67 -5.77 -6.32 -9.68
N GLU A 68 -5.65 -5.09 -10.17
CA GLU A 68 -6.21 -4.70 -11.47
C GLU A 68 -5.61 -5.52 -12.60
N ARG A 69 -4.28 -5.71 -12.64
CA ARG A 69 -3.63 -6.56 -13.65
C ARG A 69 -4.11 -8.01 -13.57
N ASP A 70 -4.27 -8.56 -12.38
CA ASP A 70 -4.74 -9.95 -12.20
C ASP A 70 -6.20 -10.14 -12.64
N ILE A 71 -7.00 -9.08 -12.63
CA ILE A 71 -8.38 -9.08 -13.14
C ILE A 71 -8.41 -8.80 -14.65
N ALA A 72 -7.63 -7.83 -15.13
CA ALA A 72 -7.59 -7.47 -16.55
C ALA A 72 -7.04 -8.61 -17.41
N LEU A 73 -6.06 -9.35 -16.90
CA LEU A 73 -5.48 -10.52 -17.58
C LEU A 73 -6.26 -11.81 -17.36
N HIS A 74 -7.50 -11.75 -16.85
CA HIS A 74 -8.28 -12.96 -16.65
C HIS A 74 -8.43 -13.76 -17.96
N SER A 75 -8.32 -15.08 -17.85
CA SER A 75 -8.42 -15.99 -18.98
C SER A 75 -9.87 -16.36 -19.24
N ALA A 76 -10.22 -16.54 -20.51
CA ALA A 76 -11.49 -17.13 -20.91
C ALA A 76 -11.62 -18.62 -20.53
N ILE A 77 -10.58 -19.22 -19.94
CA ILE A 77 -10.58 -20.60 -19.47
C ILE A 77 -11.07 -20.65 -18.02
N ARG A 78 -12.15 -21.40 -17.80
CA ARG A 78 -12.58 -21.78 -16.45
C ARG A 78 -11.85 -23.03 -16.03
N GLU A 79 -10.98 -22.89 -15.05
CA GLU A 79 -10.55 -24.06 -14.30
C GLU A 79 -11.69 -24.47 -13.36
N GLU A 80 -12.41 -25.51 -13.75
CA GLU A 80 -13.35 -26.19 -12.86
C GLU A 80 -12.53 -26.75 -11.72
N THR A 81 -12.43 -26.00 -10.63
CA THR A 81 -11.70 -26.41 -9.43
C THR A 81 -12.52 -27.48 -8.71
N GLY A 82 -12.68 -28.63 -9.35
CA GLY A 82 -13.23 -29.84 -8.79
C GLY A 82 -12.11 -30.70 -8.22
N LEU A 83 -11.54 -30.29 -7.07
CA LEU A 83 -10.93 -31.23 -6.14
C LEU A 83 -11.25 -30.80 -4.69
N PRO A 84 -11.49 -31.77 -3.79
CA PRO A 84 -12.17 -31.55 -2.52
C PRO A 84 -11.21 -30.94 -1.51
N SER A 85 -11.26 -29.63 -1.34
CA SER A 85 -10.76 -28.99 -0.11
C SER A 85 -11.95 -28.58 0.74
N GLY A 86 -12.76 -29.54 1.21
CA GLY A 86 -13.77 -29.41 2.28
C GLY A 86 -14.91 -28.40 2.13
N ASP A 87 -14.79 -27.43 1.23
CA ASP A 87 -15.72 -26.36 0.96
C ASP A 87 -16.42 -26.69 -0.35
N GLU A 88 -17.74 -26.82 -0.30
CA GLU A 88 -18.58 -27.07 -1.47
C GLU A 88 -18.13 -26.23 -2.69
N PRO A 89 -18.17 -26.81 -3.91
CA PRO A 89 -17.99 -26.03 -5.12
C PRO A 89 -19.12 -25.01 -5.21
N ILE A 90 -18.84 -23.78 -4.79
CA ILE A 90 -19.68 -22.64 -5.12
C ILE A 90 -19.69 -22.57 -6.64
N ARG A 91 -20.81 -22.98 -7.23
CA ARG A 91 -21.15 -22.72 -8.64
C ARG A 91 -20.89 -21.25 -8.86
N ALA A 92 -19.84 -20.92 -9.62
CA ALA A 92 -19.51 -19.56 -9.98
C ALA A 92 -20.81 -18.86 -10.35
N GLY A 93 -21.19 -17.79 -9.64
CA GLY A 93 -22.38 -17.06 -10.01
C GLY A 93 -22.23 -16.67 -11.47
N ASP A 94 -23.11 -17.16 -12.34
CA ASP A 94 -23.05 -17.08 -13.83
C ASP A 94 -22.83 -15.65 -14.38
N SER A 95 -22.89 -14.66 -13.50
CA SER A 95 -22.55 -13.27 -13.78
C SER A 95 -21.06 -13.01 -14.09
N LEU A 96 -20.10 -13.79 -13.62
CA LEU A 96 -18.68 -13.48 -13.86
C LEU A 96 -18.15 -14.10 -15.16
N PRO A 97 -17.19 -13.46 -15.85
CA PRO A 97 -16.45 -14.09 -16.93
C PRO A 97 -15.80 -15.41 -16.49
N PRO A 98 -15.42 -16.28 -17.44
CA PRO A 98 -14.62 -17.46 -17.12
C PRO A 98 -13.28 -17.02 -16.52
N GLY A 99 -12.59 -17.93 -15.83
CA GLY A 99 -11.36 -17.61 -15.11
C GLY A 99 -11.56 -16.83 -13.81
N LEU A 100 -12.62 -16.02 -13.66
CA LEU A 100 -12.93 -15.30 -12.43
C LEU A 100 -13.99 -16.01 -11.59
N ALA A 101 -13.71 -16.20 -10.30
CA ALA A 101 -14.63 -16.75 -9.33
C ALA A 101 -14.55 -15.99 -8.01
N LEU A 102 -15.71 -15.72 -7.41
CA LEU A 102 -15.77 -15.16 -6.06
C LEU A 102 -16.45 -16.13 -5.12
N LYS A 103 -15.78 -16.42 -4.00
CA LYS A 103 -16.32 -17.20 -2.89
C LYS A 103 -16.58 -16.27 -1.71
N ARG A 104 -17.82 -16.24 -1.25
CA ARG A 104 -18.22 -15.64 0.03
C ARG A 104 -18.65 -16.80 0.91
N LEU A 105 -17.75 -17.25 1.78
CA LEU A 105 -18.12 -18.19 2.83
C LEU A 105 -18.72 -17.37 3.97
N SER A 106 -19.75 -17.90 4.65
CA SER A 106 -20.40 -17.24 5.79
C SER A 106 -19.41 -16.75 6.85
N GLU A 107 -18.25 -17.40 6.97
CA GLU A 107 -17.19 -17.07 7.93
C GLU A 107 -15.87 -16.59 7.30
N ILE A 108 -15.64 -16.84 6.00
CA ILE A 108 -14.43 -16.38 5.30
C ILE A 108 -14.74 -15.09 4.54
N PRO A 109 -13.98 -14.01 4.77
CA PRO A 109 -14.11 -12.79 3.97
C PRO A 109 -13.92 -13.07 2.48
N LEU A 110 -14.53 -12.20 1.67
CA LEU A 110 -14.57 -12.29 0.21
C LEU A 110 -13.24 -12.77 -0.39
N ARG A 111 -13.26 -13.95 -1.02
CA ARG A 111 -12.13 -14.54 -1.74
C ARG A 111 -12.37 -14.38 -3.23
N LEU A 112 -11.41 -13.80 -3.93
CA LEU A 112 -11.36 -13.72 -5.39
C LEU A 112 -10.35 -14.73 -5.90
N ASP A 113 -10.81 -15.68 -6.69
CA ASP A 113 -9.99 -16.61 -7.45
C ASP A 113 -10.00 -16.16 -8.92
N SER A 114 -8.81 -16.04 -9.53
CA SER A 114 -8.61 -15.67 -10.93
C SER A 114 -7.66 -16.65 -11.60
N VAL A 115 -8.02 -17.17 -12.76
CA VAL A 115 -7.07 -17.75 -13.71
C VAL A 115 -6.74 -16.67 -14.72
N ARG A 116 -5.46 -16.31 -14.84
CA ARG A 116 -4.99 -15.23 -15.71
C ARG A 116 -3.97 -15.72 -16.73
N ALA A 117 -3.79 -14.93 -17.78
CA ALA A 117 -2.68 -15.10 -18.70
C ALA A 117 -1.35 -14.83 -17.98
N SER A 118 -0.35 -15.67 -18.27
CA SER A 118 1.04 -15.49 -17.87
C SER A 118 1.88 -15.04 -19.05
N THR A 119 2.94 -14.30 -18.78
CA THR A 119 3.95 -13.89 -19.77
C THR A 119 5.05 -14.93 -19.94
N GLU A 120 4.97 -16.05 -19.22
CA GLU A 120 5.99 -17.11 -19.24
C GLU A 120 5.88 -17.97 -20.51
N PRO A 121 6.96 -18.10 -21.30
CA PRO A 121 6.96 -18.91 -22.51
C PRO A 121 6.59 -20.37 -22.21
N GLY A 122 5.65 -20.92 -22.97
CA GLY A 122 5.21 -22.31 -22.80
C GLY A 122 4.36 -22.58 -21.56
N ALA A 123 4.06 -21.57 -20.74
CA ALA A 123 3.21 -21.70 -19.56
C ALA A 123 2.22 -20.51 -19.50
N PRO A 124 1.21 -20.48 -20.40
CA PRO A 124 0.40 -19.29 -20.64
C PRO A 124 -0.61 -18.98 -19.54
N LEU A 125 -0.79 -19.83 -18.52
CA LEU A 125 -1.83 -19.66 -17.51
C LEU A 125 -1.24 -19.65 -16.10
N GLN A 126 -1.83 -18.85 -15.23
CA GLN A 126 -1.47 -18.78 -13.83
C GLN A 126 -2.72 -18.62 -12.97
N ARG A 127 -2.79 -19.36 -11.85
CA ARG A 127 -3.85 -19.17 -10.86
C ARG A 127 -3.43 -18.11 -9.86
N VAL A 128 -4.32 -17.19 -9.54
CA VAL A 128 -4.13 -16.13 -8.55
C VAL A 128 -5.32 -16.11 -7.60
N ARG A 129 -5.05 -15.94 -6.31
CA ARG A 129 -6.05 -15.82 -5.26
C ARG A 129 -5.80 -14.59 -4.42
N TRP A 130 -6.86 -13.83 -4.18
CA TRP A 130 -6.89 -12.66 -3.31
C TRP A 130 -7.89 -12.85 -2.19
N TRP A 131 -7.50 -12.54 -0.96
CA TRP A 131 -8.39 -12.57 0.19
C TRP A 131 -7.85 -11.67 1.28
N ARG A 132 -8.74 -11.14 2.11
CA ARG A 132 -8.35 -10.43 3.34
C ARG A 132 -8.40 -11.41 4.50
N GLN A 133 -7.44 -11.41 5.41
CA GLN A 133 -7.52 -12.17 6.67
C GLN A 133 -7.10 -11.25 7.81
N GLY A 134 -7.97 -11.09 8.81
CA GLY A 134 -7.80 -10.04 9.82
C GLY A 134 -7.74 -8.65 9.16
N LYS A 135 -6.63 -7.94 9.37
CA LYS A 135 -6.35 -6.61 8.80
C LYS A 135 -5.44 -6.65 7.56
N ILE A 136 -5.08 -7.83 7.06
CA ILE A 136 -4.07 -7.97 6.00
C ILE A 136 -4.75 -8.47 4.72
N LEU A 137 -4.45 -7.84 3.59
CA LEU A 137 -4.79 -8.35 2.26
C LEU A 137 -3.66 -9.24 1.75
N TYR A 138 -4.02 -10.48 1.43
CA TYR A 138 -3.11 -11.49 0.92
C TYR A 138 -3.35 -11.76 -0.56
N ARG A 139 -2.26 -12.12 -1.24
CA ARG A 139 -2.25 -12.67 -2.58
C ARG A 139 -1.44 -13.97 -2.58
N ALA A 140 -1.96 -15.01 -3.21
CA ALA A 140 -1.19 -16.21 -3.55
C ALA A 140 -1.31 -16.45 -5.05
N ALA A 141 -0.22 -16.89 -5.68
CA ALA A 141 -0.24 -17.27 -7.08
C ALA A 141 0.44 -18.63 -7.25
N SER A 142 -0.06 -19.45 -8.17
CA SER A 142 0.63 -20.67 -8.58
C SER A 142 1.84 -20.31 -9.45
N PRO A 143 2.81 -21.23 -9.60
CA PRO A 143 3.63 -21.27 -10.81
C PRO A 143 2.76 -21.24 -12.07
N SER A 144 3.29 -20.72 -13.17
CA SER A 144 2.58 -20.77 -14.45
C SER A 144 2.50 -22.22 -14.96
N GLY A 145 1.48 -22.52 -15.76
CA GLY A 145 1.31 -23.82 -16.40
C GLY A 145 0.60 -23.71 -17.74
N ASP A 146 0.70 -24.78 -18.53
CA ASP A 146 0.01 -24.98 -19.82
C ASP A 146 -1.07 -26.05 -19.76
N ARG A 147 -1.00 -26.93 -18.75
CA ARG A 147 -1.94 -28.03 -18.55
C ARG A 147 -2.82 -27.81 -17.32
N LEU A 148 -4.08 -28.19 -17.46
CA LEU A 148 -5.05 -28.23 -16.36
C LEU A 148 -5.05 -29.63 -15.68
N PRO A 149 -5.20 -29.70 -14.35
CA PRO A 149 -5.29 -28.57 -13.42
C PRO A 149 -3.95 -27.83 -13.27
N LEU A 150 -4.03 -26.52 -13.08
CA LEU A 150 -2.86 -25.68 -12.83
C LEU A 150 -2.18 -26.08 -11.51
N PRO A 151 -0.87 -25.81 -11.38
CA PRO A 151 -0.13 -26.07 -10.16
C PRO A 151 -0.82 -25.49 -8.91
N PRO A 152 -0.58 -26.08 -7.72
CA PRO A 152 -1.12 -25.53 -6.48
C PRO A 152 -0.62 -24.10 -6.25
N LEU A 153 -1.38 -23.33 -5.47
CA LEU A 153 -0.98 -21.98 -5.08
C LEU A 153 0.34 -22.05 -4.30
N ALA A 154 1.26 -21.15 -4.60
CA ALA A 154 2.44 -20.94 -3.79
C ALA A 154 2.06 -20.28 -2.45
N GLU A 155 3.09 -19.96 -1.67
CA GLU A 155 2.92 -19.28 -0.39
C GLU A 155 2.14 -17.96 -0.53
N ARG A 156 1.33 -17.67 0.49
CA ARG A 156 0.60 -16.41 0.59
C ARG A 156 1.56 -15.26 0.86
N VAL A 157 1.40 -14.18 0.11
CA VAL A 157 2.15 -12.93 0.28
C VAL A 157 1.24 -11.89 0.90
N ALA A 158 1.67 -11.27 2.00
CA ALA A 158 1.02 -10.08 2.55
C ALA A 158 1.29 -8.90 1.60
N VAL A 159 0.24 -8.36 0.98
CA VAL A 159 0.37 -7.31 -0.03
C VAL A 159 0.07 -5.93 0.55
N LEU A 160 -0.83 -5.87 1.53
CA LEU A 160 -1.24 -4.62 2.14
C LEU A 160 -1.79 -4.82 3.55
N ASP A 161 -1.29 -4.02 4.49
CA ASP A 161 -1.74 -4.00 5.88
C ASP A 161 -2.84 -2.95 6.14
N ASP A 162 -3.42 -3.05 7.33
CA ASP A 162 -4.48 -2.19 7.87
C ASP A 162 -5.75 -2.12 7.02
N VAL A 163 -6.02 -3.16 6.24
CA VAL A 163 -7.22 -3.32 5.43
C VAL A 163 -8.39 -3.74 6.32
N SER A 164 -9.31 -2.81 6.58
CA SER A 164 -10.52 -3.07 7.36
C SER A 164 -11.64 -3.69 6.53
N ARG A 165 -11.76 -3.30 5.25
CA ARG A 165 -12.80 -3.79 4.32
C ARG A 165 -12.19 -4.11 2.96
N PHE A 166 -12.60 -5.25 2.41
CA PHE A 166 -12.31 -5.67 1.03
C PHE A 166 -13.59 -6.22 0.41
N GLU A 167 -14.14 -5.50 -0.55
CA GLU A 167 -15.40 -5.83 -1.21
C GLU A 167 -15.26 -5.74 -2.72
N ILE A 168 -16.03 -6.58 -3.42
CA ILE A 168 -16.11 -6.58 -4.86
C ILE A 168 -17.58 -6.60 -5.27
N ARG A 169 -17.93 -5.72 -6.21
CA ARG A 169 -19.24 -5.66 -6.86
C ARG A 169 -19.06 -5.83 -8.36
N ALA A 170 -20.06 -6.41 -9.02
CA ALA A 170 -20.11 -6.51 -10.46
C ALA A 170 -21.07 -5.47 -11.03
N TRP A 171 -20.71 -4.86 -12.15
CA TRP A 171 -21.66 -4.17 -13.00
C TRP A 171 -22.29 -5.17 -13.93
N VAL A 172 -23.59 -5.42 -13.76
CA VAL A 172 -24.36 -6.31 -14.63
C VAL A 172 -25.23 -5.44 -15.54
N PRO A 173 -25.06 -5.50 -16.88
CA PRO A 173 -25.91 -4.78 -17.82
C PRO A 173 -27.40 -4.99 -17.54
N GLY A 174 -28.17 -3.90 -17.49
CA GLY A 174 -29.60 -3.91 -17.18
C GLY A 174 -29.96 -4.04 -15.68
N LYS A 175 -29.04 -4.45 -14.81
CA LYS A 175 -29.26 -4.52 -13.34
C LYS A 175 -28.45 -3.49 -12.55
N GLY A 176 -27.33 -3.02 -13.09
CA GLY A 176 -26.42 -2.09 -12.42
C GLY A 176 -25.47 -2.77 -11.43
N TRP A 177 -24.97 -2.00 -10.46
CA TRP A 177 -24.00 -2.47 -9.46
C TRP A 177 -24.61 -3.48 -8.50
N THR A 178 -24.16 -4.73 -8.59
CA THR A 178 -24.66 -5.86 -7.81
C THR A 178 -23.55 -6.42 -6.90
N ARG A 179 -23.87 -6.71 -5.63
CA ARG A 179 -22.92 -7.35 -4.72
C ARG A 179 -22.72 -8.82 -5.12
N LEU A 180 -21.48 -9.27 -5.13
CA LEU A 180 -21.14 -10.65 -5.45
C LEU A 180 -21.02 -11.53 -4.18
N PRO A 181 -21.24 -12.86 -4.31
CA PRO A 181 -21.67 -13.57 -5.51
C PRO A 181 -23.17 -13.34 -5.79
N ALA A 182 -23.51 -12.99 -7.02
CA ALA A 182 -24.89 -12.83 -7.47
C ALA A 182 -25.18 -13.81 -8.60
N ARG A 183 -26.38 -14.39 -8.61
CA ARG A 183 -26.86 -15.20 -9.73
C ARG A 183 -27.42 -14.28 -10.81
N SER A 184 -26.81 -14.28 -11.99
CA SER A 184 -27.30 -13.55 -13.14
C SER A 184 -27.02 -14.32 -14.41
N LYS A 185 -27.99 -14.40 -15.32
CA LYS A 185 -27.78 -14.94 -16.67
C LYS A 185 -26.95 -14.00 -17.55
N VAL A 186 -26.96 -12.71 -17.22
CA VAL A 186 -26.19 -11.68 -17.91
C VAL A 186 -24.81 -11.58 -17.26
N ARG A 187 -23.77 -11.65 -18.09
CA ARG A 187 -22.38 -11.48 -17.67
C ARG A 187 -22.11 -10.03 -17.28
N ALA A 188 -21.33 -9.87 -16.22
CA ALA A 188 -20.83 -8.61 -15.75
C ALA A 188 -19.82 -8.06 -16.76
N SER A 189 -19.94 -6.78 -17.08
CA SER A 189 -19.01 -6.08 -17.96
C SER A 189 -18.01 -5.21 -17.19
N GLY A 190 -18.09 -5.22 -15.86
CA GLY A 190 -17.14 -4.51 -15.01
C GLY A 190 -17.15 -5.00 -13.58
N LEU A 191 -16.03 -4.78 -12.89
CA LEU A 191 -15.85 -5.05 -11.46
C LEU A 191 -15.48 -3.75 -10.74
N GLU A 192 -16.09 -3.52 -9.60
CA GLU A 192 -15.68 -2.48 -8.66
C GLU A 192 -15.05 -3.17 -7.45
N ILE A 193 -13.78 -2.87 -7.20
CA ILE A 193 -13.09 -3.22 -5.97
C ILE A 193 -13.17 -2.03 -5.02
N SER A 194 -13.65 -2.28 -3.81
CA SER A 194 -13.69 -1.31 -2.73
C SER A 194 -12.79 -1.80 -1.59
N LEU A 195 -11.82 -0.97 -1.21
CA LEU A 195 -10.86 -1.23 -0.14
C LEU A 195 -10.94 -0.10 0.89
N SER A 196 -11.00 -0.44 2.17
CA SER A 196 -10.91 0.56 3.24
C SER A 196 -9.73 0.24 4.15
N ARG A 197 -8.98 1.28 4.53
CA ARG A 197 -7.84 1.18 5.44
C ARG A 197 -8.05 2.05 6.66
N VAL A 198 -7.47 1.63 7.78
CA VAL A 198 -7.40 2.44 8.99
C VAL A 198 -5.96 2.89 9.14
N THR A 199 -5.68 4.14 8.81
CA THR A 199 -4.35 4.74 8.96
C THR A 199 -4.33 5.64 10.19
N ARG A 200 -3.14 6.17 10.55
CA ARG A 200 -3.01 7.15 11.64
C ARG A 200 -3.81 8.43 11.38
N ASN A 201 -4.09 8.73 10.11
CA ASN A 201 -4.81 9.91 9.67
C ASN A 201 -6.34 9.69 9.56
N GLY A 202 -6.82 8.47 9.83
CA GLY A 202 -8.23 8.12 9.81
C GLY A 202 -8.56 6.97 8.86
N VAL A 203 -9.83 6.88 8.47
CA VAL A 203 -10.30 5.82 7.57
C VAL A 203 -10.21 6.28 6.13
N GLU A 204 -9.31 5.67 5.37
CA GLU A 204 -9.15 5.89 3.93
C GLU A 204 -10.00 4.88 3.16
N ARG A 205 -10.69 5.34 2.11
CA ARG A 205 -11.52 4.49 1.25
C ARG A 205 -11.09 4.64 -0.20
N TYR A 206 -10.74 3.52 -0.80
CA TYR A 206 -10.30 3.42 -2.18
C TYR A 206 -11.29 2.60 -2.97
N ARG A 207 -11.54 3.05 -4.19
CA ARG A 207 -12.42 2.36 -5.12
C ARG A 207 -11.78 2.33 -6.51
N ARG A 208 -11.69 1.15 -7.08
CA ARG A 208 -11.18 0.93 -8.43
C ARG A 208 -12.23 0.20 -9.25
N VAL A 209 -12.51 0.71 -10.44
CA VAL A 209 -13.41 0.06 -11.40
C VAL A 209 -12.57 -0.47 -12.55
N VAL A 210 -12.75 -1.76 -12.87
CA VAL A 210 -12.05 -2.45 -13.95
C VAL A 210 -13.11 -2.96 -14.93
N ALA A 211 -12.97 -2.61 -16.20
CA ALA A 211 -13.80 -3.16 -17.26
C ALA A 211 -13.43 -4.62 -17.52
N LEU A 212 -14.42 -5.47 -17.75
CA LEU A 212 -14.23 -6.85 -18.16
C LEU A 212 -14.48 -6.90 -19.67
N GLN A 213 -13.42 -7.16 -20.44
CA GLN A 213 -13.46 -7.32 -21.89
C GLN A 213 -13.60 -8.81 -22.26
#